data_AF-A0A538KWJ7-F1
#
_entry.id   AF-A0A538KWJ7-F1
#
_cell.length_a   1.000
_cell.length_b   1.000
_cell.length_c   1.000
_cell.angle_alpha   90.00
_cell.angle_beta   90.00
_cell.angle_gamma   90.00
#
_symmetry.space_group_name_H-M   'P 1'
#
loop_
_entity.id
_entity.type
_entity.pdbx_description
1 polymer ?
#
loop_
_entity_poly.entity_id
_entity_poly.type
_entity_poly.pdbx_seq_one_letter_code
_entity_poly.pdbx_strand_id
1 'polypeptide(L)'
;MDLRLSSAEPTVAERDAVDAALSGVLGPSSDAARGHRHLLLPALHAVSDAVGWISPGALNHIARRLSVPPAEVYGVATFYAMFSTEPRAPR
;
A
#
# COMPACT_ATOMS: atom_id res chain seq x y z
N MET A 1 16.48 13.57 0.76
CA MET A 1 16.03 12.17 0.77
C MET A 1 15.15 11.95 -0.45
N ASP A 2 15.75 11.50 -1.55
CA ASP A 2 15.04 11.11 -2.78
C ASP A 2 14.18 9.89 -2.44
N LEU A 3 12.89 10.09 -2.15
CA LEU A 3 11.90 9.01 -2.08
C LEU A 3 11.57 8.57 -3.51
N ARG A 4 12.59 8.12 -4.24
CA ARG A 4 12.40 7.24 -5.38
C ARG A 4 12.01 5.90 -4.78
N LEU A 5 10.74 5.76 -4.37
CA LEU A 5 10.16 4.43 -4.31
C LEU A 5 10.47 3.83 -5.68
N SER A 6 11.32 2.82 -5.64
CA SER A 6 12.07 2.28 -6.76
C SER A 6 11.15 1.99 -7.95
N SER A 7 11.73 1.75 -9.12
CA SER A 7 11.06 1.06 -10.24
C SER A 7 10.58 -0.37 -9.89
N ALA A 8 10.41 -0.68 -8.59
CA ALA A 8 9.87 -1.90 -8.07
C ALA A 8 8.39 -1.98 -8.44
N GLU A 9 8.09 -3.07 -9.12
CA GLU A 9 6.73 -3.44 -9.46
C GLU A 9 6.13 -4.30 -8.35
N PRO A 10 4.87 -4.06 -7.95
CA PRO A 10 4.15 -4.98 -7.08
C PRO A 10 3.99 -6.32 -7.78
N THR A 11 4.13 -7.40 -7.02
CA THR A 11 3.76 -8.75 -7.45
C THR A 11 2.25 -8.86 -7.69
N VAL A 12 1.83 -9.89 -8.43
CA VAL A 12 0.39 -10.11 -8.71
C VAL A 12 -0.42 -10.24 -7.41
N ALA A 13 0.10 -11.00 -6.44
CA ALA A 13 -0.55 -11.17 -5.13
C ALA A 13 -0.74 -9.84 -4.38
N GLU A 14 0.24 -8.94 -4.42
CA GLU A 14 0.14 -7.62 -3.79
C GLU A 14 -0.86 -6.71 -4.51
N ARG A 15 -0.86 -6.73 -5.85
CA ARG A 15 -1.82 -5.96 -6.65
C ARG A 15 -3.24 -6.41 -6.35
N ASP A 16 -3.48 -7.71 -6.37
CA ASP A 16 -4.80 -8.30 -6.14
C ASP A 16 -5.28 -8.03 -4.71
N ALA A 17 -4.40 -8.13 -3.70
CA ALA A 17 -4.76 -7.83 -2.32
C ALA A 17 -5.17 -6.36 -2.11
N VAL A 18 -4.42 -5.42 -2.69
CA VAL A 18 -4.77 -3.99 -2.65
C VAL A 18 -6.07 -3.72 -3.39
N ASP A 19 -6.23 -4.28 -4.59
CA ASP A 19 -7.41 -4.05 -5.41
C ASP A 19 -8.66 -4.63 -4.77
N ALA A 20 -8.58 -5.82 -4.15
CA ALA A 20 -9.64 -6.41 -3.36
C ALA A 20 -10.02 -5.51 -2.17
N ALA A 21 -9.04 -5.05 -1.40
CA ALA A 21 -9.27 -4.19 -0.23
C ALA A 21 -9.92 -2.85 -0.58
N LEU A 22 -9.60 -2.29 -1.76
CA LEU A 22 -10.13 -1.02 -2.22
C LEU A 22 -11.46 -1.15 -2.96
N SER A 23 -11.71 -2.26 -3.65
CA SER A 23 -12.93 -2.49 -4.45
C SER A 23 -14.21 -2.48 -3.60
N GLY A 24 -14.13 -2.90 -2.34
CA GLY A 24 -15.28 -2.86 -1.41
C GLY A 24 -15.62 -1.46 -0.90
N VAL A 25 -14.71 -0.48 -1.07
CA VAL A 25 -14.83 0.85 -0.44
C VAL A 25 -14.85 1.99 -1.46
N LEU A 26 -14.22 1.81 -2.62
CA LEU A 26 -14.25 2.74 -3.74
C LEU A 26 -15.35 2.29 -4.71
N GLY A 27 -16.46 3.03 -4.77
CA GLY A 27 -17.45 2.85 -5.84
C GLY A 27 -16.85 3.10 -7.24
N PRO A 28 -17.58 2.78 -8.33
CA PRO A 28 -17.08 2.83 -9.72
C PRO A 28 -16.65 4.23 -10.21
N SER A 29 -16.87 5.27 -9.42
CA SER A 29 -16.37 6.62 -9.65
C SER A 29 -16.11 7.27 -8.30
N SER A 30 -14.84 7.44 -7.93
CA SER A 30 -14.50 8.31 -6.81
C SER A 30 -13.42 9.29 -7.26
N ASP A 31 -13.86 10.46 -7.71
CA ASP A 31 -13.04 11.64 -7.98
C ASP A 31 -12.59 12.33 -6.68
N ALA A 32 -12.19 11.55 -5.67
CA ALA A 32 -11.92 12.01 -4.32
C ALA A 32 -10.51 11.63 -3.87
N ALA A 33 -9.50 12.20 -4.52
CA ALA A 33 -8.12 12.22 -4.03
C ALA A 33 -7.97 12.80 -2.60
N ARG A 34 -9.03 13.39 -2.03
CA ARG A 34 -9.07 13.92 -0.66
C ARG A 34 -9.80 13.03 0.35
N GLY A 35 -10.57 12.06 -0.12
CA GLY A 35 -11.44 11.22 0.74
C GLY A 35 -10.74 9.98 1.28
N HIS A 36 -9.80 9.38 0.56
CA HIS A 36 -9.43 7.97 0.79
C HIS A 36 -8.18 7.74 1.64
N ARG A 37 -7.64 8.76 2.32
CA ARG A 37 -6.50 8.58 3.23
C ARG A 37 -6.79 7.61 4.37
N HIS A 38 -8.05 7.54 4.81
CA HIS A 38 -8.49 6.57 5.80
C HIS A 38 -8.38 5.11 5.32
N LEU A 39 -8.28 4.87 4.00
CA LEU A 39 -8.07 3.55 3.41
C LEU A 39 -6.60 3.13 3.35
N LEU A 40 -5.65 4.01 3.71
CA LEU A 40 -4.24 3.65 3.75
C LEU A 40 -3.98 2.48 4.69
N LEU A 41 -4.54 2.55 5.90
CA LEU A 41 -4.31 1.53 6.91
C LEU A 41 -4.92 0.17 6.48
N PRO A 42 -6.20 0.08 6.04
CA PRO A 42 -6.76 -1.14 5.45
C PRO A 42 -5.95 -1.69 4.26
N ALA A 43 -5.47 -0.83 3.36
CA ALA A 43 -4.71 -1.26 2.20
C ALA A 43 -3.34 -1.86 2.60
N LEU A 44 -2.66 -1.27 3.58
CA LEU A 44 -1.40 -1.79 4.12
C LEU A 44 -1.60 -3.13 4.84
N HIS A 45 -2.70 -3.27 5.60
CA HIS A 45 -3.09 -4.54 6.20
C HIS A 45 -3.30 -5.64 5.16
N ALA A 46 -4.06 -5.36 4.10
CA ALA A 46 -4.33 -6.35 3.05
C ALA A 46 -3.05 -6.90 2.41
N VAL A 47 -2.06 -6.03 2.14
CA VAL A 47 -0.75 -6.46 1.62
C VAL A 47 0.01 -7.28 2.66
N SER A 48 0.07 -6.79 3.90
CA SER A 48 0.76 -7.48 4.99
C SER A 48 0.17 -8.86 5.28
N ASP A 49 -1.15 -9.02 5.17
CA ASP A 49 -1.83 -10.30 5.38
C ASP A 49 -1.60 -11.26 4.20
N ALA A 50 -1.48 -10.75 2.97
CA ALA A 50 -1.25 -11.56 1.78
C ALA A 50 0.20 -12.04 1.64
N VAL A 51 1.18 -11.21 1.99
CA VAL A 51 2.61 -11.46 1.69
C VAL A 51 3.48 -11.52 2.96
N GLY A 52 2.98 -11.08 4.11
CA GLY A 52 3.70 -11.07 5.39
C GLY A 52 4.64 -9.88 5.60
N TRP A 53 4.81 -9.04 4.59
CA TRP A 53 5.58 -7.79 4.62
C TRP A 53 5.10 -6.86 3.50
N ILE A 54 5.50 -5.59 3.55
CA ILE A 54 5.10 -4.56 2.60
C ILE A 54 6.28 -4.22 1.71
N SER A 55 6.24 -4.66 0.46
CA SER A 55 7.29 -4.36 -0.51
C SER A 55 7.23 -2.91 -1.02
N PRO A 56 8.35 -2.37 -1.54
CA PRO A 56 8.34 -1.09 -2.24
C PRO A 56 7.37 -1.04 -3.43
N GLY A 57 7.17 -2.19 -4.11
CA GLY A 57 6.21 -2.31 -5.21
C GLY A 57 4.77 -2.16 -4.73
N ALA A 58 4.44 -2.77 -3.59
CA ALA A 58 3.12 -2.64 -2.97
C ALA A 58 2.84 -1.20 -2.51
N LEU A 59 3.81 -0.53 -1.88
CA LEU A 59 3.70 0.89 -1.50
C LEU A 59 3.39 1.79 -2.71
N ASN A 60 4.11 1.57 -3.81
CA ASN A 60 3.90 2.27 -5.07
C ASN A 60 2.47 2.06 -5.61
N HIS A 61 1.95 0.84 -5.50
CA HIS A 61 0.59 0.52 -5.96
C HIS A 61 -0.47 1.23 -5.13
N ILE A 62 -0.34 1.17 -3.81
CA ILE A 62 -1.24 1.85 -2.86
C ILE A 62 -1.23 3.37 -3.12
N ALA A 63 -0.04 3.96 -3.29
CA ALA A 63 0.11 5.38 -3.59
C ALA A 63 -0.65 5.79 -4.86
N ARG A 64 -0.52 5.02 -5.95
CA ARG A 64 -1.25 5.26 -7.20
C ARG A 64 -2.76 5.11 -7.03
N ARG A 65 -3.22 4.07 -6.35
CA ARG A 65 -4.66 3.76 -6.22
C ARG A 65 -5.38 4.77 -5.33
N LEU A 66 -4.73 5.23 -4.26
CA LEU A 66 -5.28 6.22 -3.34
C LEU A 66 -4.97 7.66 -3.75
N SER A 67 -4.23 7.88 -4.85
CA SER A 67 -3.75 9.19 -5.30
C SER A 67 -3.03 9.99 -4.20
N VAL A 68 -2.25 9.30 -3.36
CA VAL A 68 -1.46 9.91 -2.29
C VAL A 68 0.04 9.84 -2.61
N PRO A 69 0.86 10.76 -2.09
CA PRO A 69 2.29 10.71 -2.31
C PRO A 69 2.90 9.41 -1.75
N PRO A 70 3.78 8.74 -2.50
CA PRO A 70 4.70 7.70 -2.03
C PRO A 70 5.26 7.90 -0.62
N ALA A 71 5.71 9.13 -0.34
CA ALA A 71 6.27 9.55 0.93
C ALA A 71 5.29 9.39 2.10
N GLU A 72 4.01 9.70 1.87
CA GLU A 72 2.96 9.60 2.88
C GLU A 72 2.68 8.13 3.19
N VAL A 73 2.59 7.28 2.16
CA VAL A 73 2.39 5.82 2.35
C VAL A 73 3.56 5.21 3.12
N TYR A 74 4.79 5.54 2.74
CA TYR A 74 5.99 5.08 3.44
C TYR A 74 6.04 5.56 4.88
N GLY A 75 5.68 6.83 5.12
CA GLY A 75 5.58 7.40 6.46
C GLY A 75 4.60 6.63 7.34
N VAL A 76 3.41 6.30 6.83
CA VAL A 76 2.42 5.49 7.56
C VAL A 76 2.93 4.07 7.80
N ALA A 77 3.49 3.42 6.78
CA ALA A 77 3.98 2.04 6.89
C ALA A 77 5.13 1.91 7.91
N THR A 78 6.01 2.91 7.99
CA THR A 78 7.13 2.93 8.95
C THR A 78 6.74 3.44 10.33
N PHE A 79 5.67 4.25 10.43
CA PHE A 79 5.16 4.73 11.71
C PHE A 79 4.51 3.63 12.54
N TYR A 80 3.78 2.71 11.90
CA TYR A 80 3.13 1.60 12.59
C TYR A 80 4.04 0.37 12.66
N ALA A 81 4.50 0.03 13.87
CA ALA A 81 5.39 -1.11 14.13
C ALA A 81 4.81 -2.49 13.75
N MET A 82 3.52 -2.58 13.43
CA MET A 82 2.89 -3.82 12.94
C MET A 82 3.28 -4.15 11.50
N PHE A 83 3.68 -3.15 10.70
CA PHE A 83 4.07 -3.37 9.32
C PHE A 83 5.58 -3.54 9.20
N SER A 84 6.00 -4.54 8.44
CA SER A 84 7.41 -4.74 8.08
C SER A 84 7.62 -4.25 6.66
N THR A 85 8.47 -3.24 6.47
CA THR A 85 8.86 -2.74 5.13
C THR A 85 10.09 -3.44 4.57
N GLU A 86 10.61 -4.44 5.29
CA GLU A 86 11.73 -5.27 4.91
C GLU A 86 11.28 -6.73 4.82
N PRO A 87 11.85 -7.51 3.88
CA PRO A 87 11.50 -8.92 3.74
C PRO A 87 11.87 -9.66 5.02
N ARG A 88 10.87 -10.18 5.71
CA ARG A 88 11.06 -11.02 6.88
C ARG A 88 11.36 -12.44 6.42
N ALA A 89 12.42 -13.04 6.94
CA ALA A 89 12.65 -14.47 6.75
C ALA A 89 11.44 -15.24 7.31
N PRO A 90 10.85 -16.18 6.54
CA PRO A 90 9.81 -17.05 7.09
C PRO A 90 10.41 -17.78 8.29
N ARG A 91 9.73 -17.72 9.43
CA ARG A 91 10.09 -18.51 10.62
C ARG A 91 9.63 -19.94 10.47
#